data_AF-A0A832K501-F1
#
_entry.id   AF-A0A832K501-F1
#
_cell.length_a   1.000
_cell.length_b   1.000
_cell.length_c   1.000
_cell.angle_alpha   90.00
_cell.angle_beta   90.00
_cell.angle_gamma   90.00
#
_symmetry.space_group_name_H-M   'P 1'
#
loop_
_entity.id
_entity.type
_entity.pdbx_description
1 polymer ?
#
loop_
_entity_poly.entity_id
_entity_poly.type
_entity_poly.pdbx_seq_one_letter_code
_entity_poly.pdbx_strand_id
1 'polypeptide(L)'
;MAITEKDKRIIQDLAKRLFELAELPGEKKKAEMWYAHNSLKRVRPMILIFPEGAWRELITEKDLLTEDPFCWEQEHLLRTRLYYAEFLKDDNVIDRIIPSPIVINNTGWGISEDSTSPSDPAGARHFNPVIKTEEDFFNKVHKPQVSIDWKATEEIYERTLELYNGILPVEKRGVTHFWFDNIDRLATWLGLDQIYLDMVDRPEWLHSVLNFMLEGMMEMLNALEKNGALSLNNANHFSYKPNPAVIAAEQWDPDFVRKNIRDTLEKTRGCVIELIMKDTHTCRNQPHRLSEWVRIAKEEAEKFT
;
A
#
# COMPACT_ATOMS: atom_id res chain seq x y z
N MET A 1 -22.92 7.89 14.27
CA MET A 1 -24.33 7.88 13.83
C MET A 1 -24.79 6.44 13.72
N ALA A 2 -26.09 6.17 13.84
CA ALA A 2 -26.60 4.82 13.62
C ALA A 2 -26.43 4.44 12.14
N ILE A 3 -25.89 3.25 11.87
CA ILE A 3 -25.71 2.75 10.50
C ILE A 3 -27.09 2.42 9.92
N THR A 4 -27.35 2.87 8.69
CA THR A 4 -28.64 2.61 8.03
C THR A 4 -28.76 1.14 7.63
N GLU A 5 -30.00 0.62 7.58
CA GLU A 5 -30.24 -0.75 7.11
C GLU A 5 -29.83 -0.95 5.63
N LYS A 6 -29.89 0.12 4.83
CA LYS A 6 -29.38 0.12 3.46
C LYS A 6 -27.87 -0.16 3.44
N ASP A 7 -27.09 0.57 4.23
CA ASP A 7 -25.64 0.42 4.26
C ASP A 7 -25.22 -0.93 4.82
N LYS A 8 -25.87 -1.39 5.91
CA LYS A 8 -25.65 -2.74 6.46
C LYS A 8 -25.84 -3.81 5.39
N ARG A 9 -26.94 -3.74 4.64
CA ARG A 9 -27.24 -4.73 3.60
C ARG A 9 -26.17 -4.74 2.50
N ILE A 10 -25.74 -3.58 2.02
CA ILE A 10 -24.69 -3.48 0.97
C ILE A 10 -23.41 -4.16 1.45
N ILE A 11 -22.93 -3.81 2.64
CA ILE A 11 -21.69 -4.36 3.20
C ILE A 11 -21.80 -5.87 3.43
N GLN A 12 -22.89 -6.32 4.01
CA GLN A 12 -23.09 -7.74 4.32
C GLN A 12 -23.21 -8.60 3.05
N ASP A 13 -23.83 -8.10 1.99
CA ASP A 13 -23.93 -8.82 0.71
C ASP A 13 -22.55 -8.90 0.01
N LEU A 14 -21.75 -7.82 0.06
CA LEU A 14 -20.36 -7.85 -0.42
C LEU A 14 -19.48 -8.80 0.41
N ALA A 15 -19.64 -8.80 1.73
CA ALA A 15 -18.90 -9.65 2.66
C ALA A 15 -19.16 -11.16 2.41
N LYS A 16 -20.41 -11.54 2.15
CA LYS A 16 -20.77 -12.94 1.78
C LYS A 16 -20.07 -13.37 0.50
N ARG A 17 -20.07 -12.51 -0.52
CA ARG A 17 -19.40 -12.80 -1.80
C ARG A 17 -17.89 -12.95 -1.61
N LEU A 18 -17.28 -12.11 -0.79
CA LEU A 18 -15.86 -12.21 -0.47
C LEU A 18 -15.54 -13.50 0.29
N PHE A 19 -16.39 -13.89 1.24
CA PHE A 19 -16.26 -15.16 1.97
C PHE A 19 -16.25 -16.36 1.01
N GLU A 20 -17.18 -16.42 0.06
CA GLU A 20 -17.26 -17.50 -0.93
C GLU A 20 -15.98 -17.60 -1.78
N LEU A 21 -15.41 -16.46 -2.19
CA LEU A 21 -14.18 -16.42 -2.98
C LEU A 21 -12.94 -16.78 -2.16
N ALA A 22 -12.88 -16.36 -0.90
CA ALA A 22 -11.77 -16.67 0.01
C ALA A 22 -11.69 -18.18 0.36
N GLU A 23 -12.81 -18.89 0.36
CA GLU A 23 -12.89 -20.34 0.64
C GLU A 23 -12.54 -21.21 -0.60
N LEU A 24 -12.26 -20.61 -1.76
CA LEU A 24 -11.84 -21.38 -2.92
C LEU A 24 -10.49 -22.08 -2.66
N PRO A 25 -10.32 -23.36 -3.07
CA PRO A 25 -9.06 -24.09 -2.89
C PRO A 25 -7.83 -23.41 -3.50
N GLY A 26 -8.04 -22.57 -4.53
CA GLY A 26 -6.99 -21.78 -5.16
C GLY A 26 -6.33 -20.78 -4.21
N GLU A 27 -7.09 -20.18 -3.29
CA GLU A 27 -6.56 -19.19 -2.35
C GLU A 27 -5.65 -19.83 -1.30
N LYS A 28 -6.03 -21.00 -0.78
CA LYS A 28 -5.15 -21.79 0.09
C LYS A 28 -3.85 -22.17 -0.62
N LYS A 29 -3.94 -22.61 -1.89
CA LYS A 29 -2.75 -22.95 -2.70
C LYS A 29 -1.86 -21.72 -2.93
N LYS A 30 -2.42 -20.54 -3.20
CA LYS A 30 -1.64 -19.29 -3.30
C LYS A 30 -0.91 -18.98 -1.99
N ALA A 31 -1.57 -19.11 -0.84
CA ALA A 31 -0.95 -18.89 0.46
C ALA A 31 0.21 -19.88 0.72
N GLU A 32 0.03 -21.16 0.41
CA GLU A 32 1.09 -22.17 0.49
C GLU A 32 2.27 -21.84 -0.43
N MET A 33 1.99 -21.34 -1.64
CA MET A 33 3.02 -20.87 -2.57
C MET A 33 3.77 -19.65 -2.05
N TRP A 34 3.09 -18.71 -1.39
CA TRP A 34 3.75 -17.59 -0.69
C TRP A 34 4.65 -18.04 0.44
N TYR A 35 4.18 -18.96 1.29
CA TYR A 35 5.03 -19.51 2.36
C TYR A 35 6.26 -20.22 1.79
N ALA A 36 6.10 -20.98 0.71
CA ALA A 36 7.20 -21.61 0.00
C ALA A 36 8.18 -20.57 -0.57
N HIS A 37 7.66 -19.56 -1.28
CA HIS A 37 8.43 -18.45 -1.84
C HIS A 37 9.24 -17.73 -0.75
N ASN A 38 8.60 -17.31 0.34
CA ASN A 38 9.24 -16.62 1.46
C ASN A 38 10.25 -17.52 2.22
N SER A 39 10.09 -18.84 2.13
CA SER A 39 11.06 -19.82 2.66
C SER A 39 12.16 -20.20 1.67
N LEU A 40 12.31 -19.44 0.57
CA LEU A 40 13.27 -19.70 -0.52
C LEU A 40 13.10 -21.09 -1.16
N LYS A 41 11.89 -21.66 -1.10
CA LYS A 41 11.54 -22.88 -1.84
C LYS A 41 11.03 -22.48 -3.22
N ARG A 42 11.52 -23.19 -4.23
CA ARG A 42 11.15 -22.91 -5.61
C ARG A 42 9.68 -23.25 -5.85
N VAL A 43 8.93 -22.24 -6.25
CA VAL A 43 7.58 -22.29 -6.83
C VAL A 43 7.60 -21.53 -8.15
N ARG A 44 6.52 -21.55 -8.94
CA ARG A 44 6.42 -20.59 -10.05
C ARG A 44 6.55 -19.15 -9.51
N PRO A 45 7.09 -18.21 -10.28
CA PRO A 45 7.09 -16.81 -9.89
C PRO A 45 5.72 -16.34 -9.39
N MET A 46 5.70 -15.62 -8.26
CA MET A 46 4.48 -15.03 -7.73
C MET A 46 4.21 -13.72 -8.48
N ILE A 47 2.97 -13.50 -8.88
CA ILE A 47 2.54 -12.36 -9.70
C ILE A 47 1.63 -11.47 -8.88
N LEU A 48 1.93 -10.18 -8.77
CA LEU A 48 1.10 -9.18 -8.11
C LEU A 48 0.86 -7.97 -9.02
N ILE A 49 -0.28 -7.30 -8.90
CA ILE A 49 -0.56 -6.02 -9.53
C ILE A 49 -1.18 -5.07 -8.53
N PHE A 50 -0.72 -3.82 -8.48
CA PHE A 50 -1.25 -2.78 -7.61
C PHE A 50 -1.68 -1.59 -8.47
N PRO A 51 -2.99 -1.45 -8.72
CA PRO A 51 -3.49 -0.36 -9.51
C PRO A 51 -3.32 1.03 -8.88
N GLU A 52 -2.84 1.18 -7.63
CA GLU A 52 -2.52 2.45 -6.96
C GLU A 52 -3.39 3.65 -7.38
N GLY A 53 -2.84 4.65 -8.08
CA GLY A 53 -3.59 5.81 -8.53
C GLY A 53 -4.69 5.50 -9.56
N ALA A 54 -4.54 4.42 -10.32
CA ALA A 54 -5.56 3.94 -11.24
C ALA A 54 -6.81 3.37 -10.55
N TRP A 55 -6.85 3.16 -9.23
CA TRP A 55 -8.09 2.79 -8.52
C TRP A 55 -9.24 3.76 -8.82
N ARG A 56 -8.95 5.05 -9.04
CA ARG A 56 -9.92 6.07 -9.46
C ARG A 56 -10.62 5.76 -10.80
N GLU A 57 -9.99 4.94 -11.64
CA GLU A 57 -10.52 4.48 -12.94
C GLU A 57 -11.20 3.10 -12.82
N LEU A 58 -10.94 2.34 -11.73
CA LEU A 58 -11.45 0.98 -11.53
C LEU A 58 -12.70 0.94 -10.65
N ILE A 59 -12.70 1.72 -9.57
CA ILE A 59 -13.80 1.87 -8.62
C ILE A 59 -14.01 3.37 -8.45
N THR A 60 -15.06 3.88 -9.08
CA THR A 60 -15.39 5.31 -9.05
C THR A 60 -16.35 5.60 -7.90
N GLU A 61 -16.54 6.88 -7.57
CA GLU A 61 -17.52 7.30 -6.56
C GLU A 61 -18.95 6.79 -6.86
N LYS A 62 -19.28 6.57 -8.14
CA LYS A 62 -20.60 6.05 -8.56
C LYS A 62 -20.79 4.57 -8.23
N ASP A 63 -19.70 3.84 -8.02
CA ASP A 63 -19.72 2.43 -7.69
C ASP A 63 -19.94 2.18 -6.18
N LEU A 64 -19.82 3.24 -5.36
CA LEU A 64 -19.98 3.22 -3.91
C LEU A 64 -21.38 3.73 -3.56
N LEU A 65 -22.16 2.89 -2.90
CA LEU A 65 -23.60 3.06 -2.71
C LEU A 65 -24.00 3.41 -1.27
N THR A 66 -23.06 3.24 -0.34
CA THR A 66 -23.22 3.57 1.08
C THR A 66 -23.15 5.08 1.32
N GLU A 67 -23.83 5.54 2.36
CA GLU A 67 -23.95 6.98 2.68
C GLU A 67 -23.13 7.38 3.91
N ASP A 68 -23.04 6.50 4.91
CA ASP A 68 -22.21 6.75 6.10
C ASP A 68 -20.71 6.65 5.74
N PRO A 69 -19.87 7.65 6.12
CA PRO A 69 -18.45 7.66 5.77
C PRO A 69 -17.66 6.42 6.21
N PHE A 70 -18.00 5.84 7.37
CA PHE A 70 -17.36 4.61 7.83
C PHE A 70 -17.80 3.41 6.98
N CYS A 71 -19.08 3.34 6.60
CA CYS A 71 -19.56 2.30 5.69
C CYS A 71 -18.96 2.44 4.29
N TRP A 72 -18.73 3.67 3.82
CA TRP A 72 -18.05 3.94 2.56
C TRP A 72 -16.65 3.34 2.51
N GLU A 73 -15.86 3.50 3.58
CA GLU A 73 -14.52 2.91 3.67
C GLU A 73 -14.57 1.37 3.64
N GLN A 74 -15.55 0.78 4.33
CA GLN A 74 -15.75 -0.67 4.33
C GLN A 74 -16.21 -1.19 2.96
N GLU A 75 -17.08 -0.47 2.28
CA GLU A 75 -17.53 -0.80 0.93
C GLU A 75 -16.36 -0.76 -0.05
N HIS A 76 -15.56 0.30 -0.01
CA HIS A 76 -14.38 0.46 -0.83
C HIS A 76 -13.38 -0.69 -0.60
N LEU A 77 -13.11 -1.05 0.67
CA LEU A 77 -12.26 -2.19 1.02
C LEU A 77 -12.77 -3.51 0.40
N LEU A 78 -14.06 -3.83 0.58
CA LEU A 78 -14.65 -5.07 0.07
C LEU A 78 -14.64 -5.12 -1.46
N ARG A 79 -15.03 -4.03 -2.11
CA ARG A 79 -15.04 -3.95 -3.58
C ARG A 79 -13.64 -4.06 -4.17
N THR A 80 -12.64 -3.44 -3.53
CA THR A 80 -11.23 -3.58 -3.92
C THR A 80 -10.81 -5.05 -3.90
N ARG A 81 -11.13 -5.78 -2.83
CA ARG A 81 -10.79 -7.21 -2.68
C ARG A 81 -11.54 -8.09 -3.67
N LEU A 82 -12.82 -7.82 -3.90
CA LEU A 82 -13.60 -8.49 -4.94
C LEU A 82 -13.03 -8.22 -6.33
N TYR A 83 -12.56 -7.00 -6.59
CA TYR A 83 -11.93 -6.64 -7.86
C TYR A 83 -10.66 -7.46 -8.10
N TYR A 84 -9.84 -7.66 -7.06
CA TYR A 84 -8.71 -8.59 -7.12
C TYR A 84 -9.14 -10.01 -7.43
N ALA A 85 -10.14 -10.53 -6.72
CA ALA A 85 -10.59 -11.91 -6.86
C ALA A 85 -11.20 -12.21 -8.25
N GLU A 86 -11.89 -11.24 -8.83
CA GLU A 86 -12.76 -11.48 -9.99
C GLU A 86 -12.17 -10.98 -11.30
N PHE A 87 -11.42 -9.88 -11.25
CA PHE A 87 -10.92 -9.20 -12.45
C PHE A 87 -9.40 -9.28 -12.55
N LEU A 88 -8.65 -8.89 -11.52
CA LEU A 88 -7.18 -8.86 -11.60
C LEU A 88 -6.59 -10.28 -11.56
N LYS A 89 -7.07 -11.12 -10.62
CA LYS A 89 -6.70 -12.54 -10.48
C LYS A 89 -5.20 -12.80 -10.41
N ASP A 90 -4.47 -11.88 -9.80
CA ASP A 90 -3.07 -12.05 -9.47
C ASP A 90 -2.92 -13.05 -8.31
N ASP A 91 -1.75 -13.08 -7.70
CA ASP A 91 -1.45 -13.97 -6.59
C ASP A 91 -1.61 -13.30 -5.23
N ASN A 92 -2.28 -12.14 -5.15
CA ASN A 92 -2.82 -11.71 -3.86
C ASN A 92 -3.74 -12.83 -3.34
N VAL A 93 -3.54 -13.24 -2.09
CA VAL A 93 -4.44 -14.18 -1.44
C VAL A 93 -5.68 -13.41 -1.02
N ILE A 94 -6.84 -13.88 -1.44
CA ILE A 94 -8.10 -13.33 -0.97
C ILE A 94 -8.37 -13.92 0.42
N ASP A 95 -7.98 -13.22 1.47
CA ASP A 95 -8.24 -13.67 2.84
C ASP A 95 -9.69 -13.36 3.27
N ARG A 96 -10.07 -13.74 4.50
CA ARG A 96 -11.39 -13.48 5.08
C ARG A 96 -11.39 -12.45 6.20
N ILE A 97 -10.22 -11.92 6.57
CA ILE A 97 -10.07 -11.10 7.77
C ILE A 97 -10.37 -9.65 7.38
N ILE A 98 -11.24 -9.01 8.16
CA ILE A 98 -11.48 -7.57 8.09
C ILE A 98 -10.59 -6.89 9.14
N PRO A 99 -9.62 -6.06 8.73
CA PRO A 99 -8.82 -5.30 9.67
C PRO A 99 -9.64 -4.15 10.26
N SER A 100 -9.67 -4.07 11.59
CA SER A 100 -10.16 -2.90 12.32
C SER A 100 -8.96 -2.15 12.91
N PRO A 101 -8.76 -0.86 12.62
CA PRO A 101 -7.52 -0.19 12.96
C PRO A 101 -7.35 0.04 14.47
N ILE A 102 -6.13 -0.12 14.99
CA ILE A 102 -5.71 0.52 16.24
C ILE A 102 -5.52 2.02 15.95
N VAL A 103 -6.25 2.87 16.68
CA VAL A 103 -6.21 4.32 16.49
C VAL A 103 -4.94 4.88 17.10
N ILE A 104 -4.08 5.43 16.24
CA ILE A 104 -2.78 5.99 16.59
C ILE A 104 -2.79 7.48 16.30
N ASN A 105 -2.53 8.29 17.31
CA ASN A 105 -2.25 9.70 17.14
C ASN A 105 -0.74 9.90 17.00
N ASN A 106 -0.34 10.71 16.03
CA ASN A 106 1.06 11.06 15.79
C ASN A 106 1.18 12.58 15.68
N THR A 107 2.04 13.19 16.49
CA THR A 107 2.26 14.65 16.45
C THR A 107 2.95 15.13 15.18
N GLY A 108 3.54 14.21 14.41
CA GLY A 108 4.40 14.54 13.28
C GLY A 108 5.69 15.24 13.70
N TRP A 109 6.41 15.76 12.71
CA TRP A 109 7.71 16.40 12.88
C TRP A 109 7.66 17.87 13.33
N GLY A 110 6.47 18.42 13.58
CA GLY A 110 6.30 19.84 13.96
C GLY A 110 6.41 20.84 12.81
N ILE A 111 6.68 20.38 11.59
CA ILE A 111 6.83 21.20 10.38
C ILE A 111 5.95 20.66 9.25
N SER A 112 5.38 21.58 8.46
CA SER A 112 4.62 21.28 7.24
C SER A 112 5.44 21.57 6.01
N GLU A 113 5.24 20.77 4.96
CA GLU A 113 5.79 21.05 3.64
C GLU A 113 5.11 22.27 3.01
N ASP A 114 5.87 23.02 2.21
CA ASP A 114 5.36 24.02 1.27
C ASP A 114 5.65 23.52 -0.14
N SER A 115 4.64 23.52 -1.01
CA SER A 115 4.81 23.05 -2.38
C SER A 115 3.90 23.76 -3.36
N THR A 116 4.40 23.87 -4.59
CA THR A 116 3.66 24.38 -5.74
C THR A 116 3.38 23.24 -6.70
N SER A 117 2.10 23.01 -7.00
CA SER A 117 1.66 21.97 -7.92
C SER A 117 1.06 22.57 -9.18
N PRO A 118 1.26 21.95 -10.36
CA PRO A 118 0.58 22.35 -11.59
C PRO A 118 -0.92 22.04 -11.52
N SER A 119 -1.69 22.59 -12.46
CA SER A 119 -3.13 22.32 -12.56
C SER A 119 -3.45 20.90 -13.01
N ASP A 120 -2.52 20.23 -13.68
CA ASP A 120 -2.63 18.82 -14.05
C ASP A 120 -2.50 17.94 -12.78
N PRO A 121 -3.52 17.14 -12.43
CA PRO A 121 -3.47 16.23 -11.28
C PRO A 121 -2.36 15.17 -11.36
N ALA A 122 -1.77 14.93 -12.55
CA ALA A 122 -0.64 14.03 -12.74
C ALA A 122 0.71 14.75 -12.85
N GLY A 123 0.74 16.08 -12.73
CA GLY A 123 1.95 16.87 -12.87
C GLY A 123 2.87 16.83 -11.65
N ALA A 124 4.17 17.02 -11.88
CA ALA A 124 5.17 17.01 -10.82
C ALA A 124 5.05 18.27 -9.94
N ARG A 125 5.19 18.08 -8.62
CA ARG A 125 5.20 19.15 -7.62
C ARG A 125 6.61 19.69 -7.38
N HIS A 126 6.72 20.98 -7.11
CA HIS A 126 7.95 21.61 -6.62
C HIS A 126 7.83 21.86 -5.11
N PHE A 127 8.87 21.52 -4.35
CA PHE A 127 8.94 21.78 -2.90
C PHE A 127 9.66 23.09 -2.65
N ASN A 128 8.96 24.03 -2.01
CA ASN A 128 9.51 25.32 -1.64
C ASN A 128 10.28 25.16 -0.31
N PRO A 129 11.57 25.53 -0.23
CA PRO A 129 12.34 25.36 1.00
C PRO A 129 11.74 26.13 2.18
N VAL A 130 11.31 25.38 3.20
CA VAL A 130 10.82 25.91 4.49
C VAL A 130 11.90 25.93 5.56
N ILE A 131 12.97 25.16 5.38
CA ILE A 131 14.18 25.20 6.20
C ILE A 131 15.27 25.94 5.41
N LYS A 132 15.75 27.06 5.96
CA LYS A 132 16.73 27.93 5.26
C LYS A 132 18.11 27.96 5.90
N THR A 133 18.20 27.61 7.18
CA THR A 133 19.45 27.58 7.94
C THR A 133 19.49 26.37 8.85
N GLU A 134 20.66 26.06 9.41
CA GLU A 134 20.83 24.95 10.36
C GLU A 134 20.00 25.15 11.63
N GLU A 135 19.97 26.38 12.13
CA GLU A 135 19.18 26.76 13.30
C GLU A 135 17.67 26.58 13.03
N ASP A 136 17.25 26.87 11.81
CA ASP A 136 15.85 26.74 11.38
C ASP A 136 15.35 25.29 11.49
N PHE A 137 16.22 24.32 11.22
CA PHE A 137 15.89 22.90 11.40
C PHE A 137 15.58 22.61 12.87
N PHE A 138 16.49 22.93 13.78
CA PHE A 138 16.33 22.58 15.20
C PHE A 138 15.21 23.37 15.90
N ASN A 139 14.85 24.55 15.38
CA ASN A 139 13.75 25.34 15.90
C ASN A 139 12.37 24.85 15.42
N LYS A 140 12.28 24.27 14.22
CA LYS A 140 11.01 23.87 13.61
C LYS A 140 10.73 22.37 13.69
N VAL A 141 11.77 21.55 13.74
CA VAL A 141 11.66 20.09 13.63
C VAL A 141 11.77 19.46 15.01
N HIS A 142 10.78 18.64 15.34
CA HIS A 142 10.68 17.94 16.62
C HIS A 142 10.48 16.45 16.39
N LYS A 143 11.01 15.63 17.30
CA LYS A 143 10.81 14.18 17.24
C LYS A 143 9.30 13.86 17.39
N PRO A 144 8.72 13.05 16.50
CA PRO A 144 7.32 12.69 16.59
C PRO A 144 7.03 11.90 17.86
N GLN A 145 5.88 12.18 18.47
CA GLN A 145 5.36 11.41 19.59
C GLN A 145 4.08 10.71 19.16
N VAL A 146 3.98 9.43 19.54
CA VAL A 146 2.80 8.62 19.27
C VAL A 146 2.05 8.29 20.56
N SER A 147 0.74 8.31 20.48
CA SER A 147 -0.16 7.84 21.54
C SER A 147 -1.27 6.98 20.93
N ILE A 148 -1.76 6.02 21.73
CA ILE A 148 -2.79 5.08 21.29
C ILE A 148 -4.11 5.48 21.91
N ASP A 149 -5.13 5.67 21.08
CA ASP A 149 -6.50 5.87 21.55
C ASP A 149 -7.23 4.53 21.59
N TRP A 150 -7.08 3.82 22.71
CA TRP A 150 -7.74 2.52 22.93
C TRP A 150 -9.25 2.63 22.99
N LYS A 151 -9.78 3.77 23.42
CA LYS A 151 -11.21 3.98 23.49
C LYS A 151 -11.79 4.07 22.08
N ALA A 152 -11.22 4.93 21.23
CA ALA A 152 -11.63 5.02 19.83
C ALA A 152 -11.39 3.70 19.07
N THR A 153 -10.30 3.00 19.39
CA THR A 153 -10.02 1.66 18.83
C THR A 153 -11.15 0.67 19.14
N GLU A 154 -11.63 0.63 20.38
CA GLU A 154 -12.72 -0.27 20.77
C GLU A 154 -14.05 0.15 20.13
N GLU A 155 -14.34 1.45 20.08
CA GLU A 155 -15.54 1.97 19.44
C GLU A 155 -15.61 1.61 17.95
N ILE A 156 -14.49 1.73 17.22
CA ILE A 156 -14.40 1.33 15.81
C ILE A 156 -14.51 -0.20 15.68
N TYR A 157 -13.86 -0.96 16.56
CA TYR A 157 -13.90 -2.42 16.53
C TYR A 157 -15.32 -2.97 16.74
N GLU A 158 -16.02 -2.52 17.78
CA GLU A 158 -17.41 -2.92 18.06
C GLU A 158 -18.36 -2.53 16.92
N ARG A 159 -18.18 -1.33 16.37
CA ARG A 159 -18.95 -0.87 15.21
C ARG A 159 -18.70 -1.74 13.97
N THR A 160 -17.46 -2.20 13.79
CA THR A 160 -17.10 -3.12 12.69
C THR A 160 -17.72 -4.50 12.92
N LEU A 161 -17.68 -5.02 14.15
CA LEU A 161 -18.34 -6.29 14.50
C LEU A 161 -19.84 -6.25 14.22
N GLU A 162 -20.54 -5.19 14.62
CA GLU A 162 -21.97 -5.01 14.36
C GLU A 162 -22.26 -4.98 12.85
N LEU A 163 -21.45 -4.26 12.08
CA LEU A 163 -21.64 -4.10 10.65
C LEU A 163 -21.53 -5.43 9.90
N TYR A 164 -20.49 -6.22 10.20
CA TYR A 164 -20.24 -7.51 9.52
C TYR A 164 -21.07 -8.66 10.08
N ASN A 165 -21.60 -8.54 11.31
CA ASN A 165 -22.52 -9.50 11.93
C ASN A 165 -22.06 -10.96 11.80
N GLY A 166 -20.77 -11.21 12.00
CA GLY A 166 -20.17 -12.55 11.97
C GLY A 166 -19.96 -13.18 10.58
N ILE A 167 -20.25 -12.47 9.48
CA ILE A 167 -20.04 -12.99 8.11
C ILE A 167 -18.54 -13.17 7.81
N LEU A 168 -17.73 -12.19 8.19
CA LEU A 168 -16.28 -12.23 8.10
C LEU A 168 -15.68 -11.96 9.49
N PRO A 169 -14.60 -12.66 9.89
CA PRO A 169 -13.90 -12.35 11.13
C PRO A 169 -13.28 -10.95 11.08
N VAL A 170 -13.40 -10.21 12.17
CA VAL A 170 -12.82 -8.88 12.35
C VAL A 170 -11.66 -8.99 13.33
N GLU A 171 -10.51 -8.38 13.01
CA GLU A 171 -9.32 -8.38 13.87
C GLU A 171 -8.80 -6.96 14.06
N LYS A 172 -8.51 -6.58 15.32
CA LYS A 172 -7.78 -5.35 15.60
C LYS A 172 -6.39 -5.43 14.96
N ARG A 173 -6.02 -4.41 14.19
CA ARG A 173 -4.77 -4.35 13.44
C ARG A 173 -4.07 -3.03 13.69
N GLY A 174 -2.88 -3.13 14.26
CA GLY A 174 -1.95 -2.02 14.39
C GLY A 174 -1.19 -1.78 13.09
N VAL A 175 -0.08 -1.06 13.20
CA VAL A 175 0.74 -0.78 12.02
C VAL A 175 1.47 -2.04 11.56
N THR A 176 1.30 -2.38 10.29
CA THR A 176 1.98 -3.49 9.61
C THR A 176 3.08 -3.02 8.65
N HIS A 177 3.07 -1.76 8.25
CA HIS A 177 4.03 -1.19 7.31
C HIS A 177 4.43 0.22 7.71
N PHE A 178 5.72 0.54 7.57
CA PHE A 178 6.26 1.86 7.81
C PHE A 178 7.18 2.27 6.68
N TRP A 179 7.07 3.53 6.27
CA TRP A 179 8.05 4.16 5.41
C TRP A 179 9.21 4.70 6.25
N PHE A 180 10.44 4.37 5.83
CA PHE A 180 11.67 4.96 6.36
C PHE A 180 12.28 5.84 5.27
N ASP A 181 11.70 7.02 5.12
CA ASP A 181 11.93 7.95 4.01
C ASP A 181 12.54 9.27 4.51
N ASN A 182 13.41 9.22 5.53
CA ASN A 182 13.93 10.43 6.19
C ASN A 182 14.54 11.45 5.22
N ILE A 183 15.29 10.98 4.21
CA ILE A 183 15.91 11.86 3.22
C ILE A 183 14.87 12.45 2.25
N ASP A 184 13.87 11.67 1.84
CA ASP A 184 12.77 12.13 0.99
C ASP A 184 11.92 13.17 1.74
N ARG A 185 11.63 12.89 3.02
CA ARG A 185 10.95 13.81 3.92
C ARG A 185 11.73 15.10 4.11
N LEU A 186 13.04 15.01 4.34
CA LEU A 186 13.90 16.18 4.45
C LEU A 186 13.92 16.98 3.15
N ALA A 187 13.84 16.31 1.99
CA ALA A 187 13.79 16.96 0.68
C ALA A 187 12.54 17.81 0.50
N THR A 188 11.42 17.44 1.14
CA THR A 188 10.20 18.27 1.11
C THR A 188 10.32 19.54 1.95
N TRP A 189 11.35 19.64 2.81
CA TRP A 189 11.58 20.80 3.68
C TRP A 189 12.75 21.68 3.23
N LEU A 190 13.86 21.08 2.79
CA LEU A 190 15.05 21.78 2.32
C LEU A 190 15.04 22.05 0.82
N GLY A 191 14.27 21.28 0.05
CA GLY A 191 14.41 21.20 -1.40
C GLY A 191 15.49 20.19 -1.80
N LEU A 192 15.24 19.50 -2.93
CA LEU A 192 16.11 18.43 -3.41
C LEU A 192 17.51 18.94 -3.81
N ASP A 193 17.58 20.11 -4.44
CA ASP A 193 18.85 20.71 -4.88
C ASP A 193 19.77 21.00 -3.69
N GLN A 194 19.19 21.54 -2.60
CA GLN A 194 19.96 21.88 -1.40
C GLN A 194 20.51 20.63 -0.72
N ILE A 195 19.76 19.52 -0.70
CA ILE A 195 20.27 18.24 -0.19
C ILE A 195 21.53 17.81 -0.94
N TYR A 196 21.53 17.90 -2.27
CA TYR A 196 22.72 17.52 -3.06
C TYR A 196 23.92 18.43 -2.79
N LEU A 197 23.69 19.74 -2.61
CA LEU A 197 24.76 20.67 -2.22
C LEU A 197 25.28 20.34 -0.81
N ASP A 198 24.39 20.08 0.14
CA ASP A 198 24.76 19.80 1.53
C ASP A 198 25.54 18.50 1.71
N MET A 199 25.34 17.50 0.82
CA MET A 199 26.17 16.30 0.79
C MET A 199 27.66 16.60 0.53
N VAL A 200 27.95 17.69 -0.17
CA VAL A 200 29.32 18.11 -0.50
C VAL A 200 29.81 19.17 0.47
N ASP A 201 29.01 20.21 0.67
CA ASP A 201 29.41 21.42 1.37
C ASP A 201 29.25 21.31 2.90
N ARG A 202 28.28 20.51 3.37
CA ARG A 202 27.90 20.40 4.81
C ARG A 202 27.57 18.96 5.24
N PRO A 203 28.42 17.95 4.95
CA PRO A 203 28.09 16.55 5.17
C PRO A 203 27.88 16.21 6.65
N GLU A 204 28.66 16.80 7.57
CA GLU A 204 28.49 16.55 9.01
C GLU A 204 27.16 17.07 9.53
N TRP A 205 26.72 18.23 9.05
CA TRP A 205 25.41 18.78 9.42
C TRP A 205 24.27 17.91 8.89
N LEU A 206 24.32 17.52 7.61
CA LEU A 206 23.31 16.65 7.01
C LEU A 206 23.23 15.30 7.74
N HIS A 207 24.37 14.70 8.11
CA HIS A 207 24.41 13.50 8.94
C HIS A 207 23.78 13.73 10.31
N SER A 208 24.04 14.87 10.96
CA SER A 208 23.45 15.19 12.26
C SER A 208 21.92 15.28 12.20
N VAL A 209 21.39 15.89 11.14
CA VAL A 209 19.94 16.00 10.88
C VAL A 209 19.31 14.64 10.63
N LEU A 210 19.93 13.82 9.77
CA LEU A 210 19.42 12.48 9.47
C LEU A 210 19.48 11.55 10.68
N ASN A 211 20.50 11.68 11.54
CA ASN A 211 20.58 10.96 12.82
C ASN A 211 19.46 11.40 13.77
N PHE A 212 19.19 12.71 13.89
CA PHE A 212 18.08 13.21 14.69
C PHE A 212 16.74 12.63 14.21
N MET A 213 16.52 12.58 12.89
CA MET A 213 15.31 12.00 12.29
C MET A 213 15.24 10.48 12.50
N LEU A 214 16.37 9.78 12.39
CA LEU A 214 16.45 8.35 12.68
C LEU A 214 16.06 8.06 14.13
N GLU A 215 16.61 8.81 15.10
CA GLU A 215 16.28 8.66 16.51
C GLU A 215 14.79 8.88 16.77
N GLY A 216 14.19 9.92 16.18
CA GLY A 216 12.74 10.14 16.30
C GLY A 216 11.90 8.99 15.75
N MET A 217 12.29 8.42 14.61
CA MET A 217 11.62 7.24 14.04
C MET A 217 11.76 6.01 14.96
N MET A 218 12.95 5.79 15.52
CA MET A 218 13.20 4.68 16.46
C MET A 218 12.40 4.84 17.75
N GLU A 219 12.32 6.06 18.30
CA GLU A 219 11.49 6.37 19.48
C GLU A 219 10.01 6.10 19.20
N MET A 220 9.51 6.48 18.02
CA MET A 220 8.15 6.19 17.58
C MET A 220 7.89 4.68 17.47
N LEU A 221 8.78 3.92 16.84
CA LEU A 221 8.63 2.46 16.72
C LEU A 221 8.66 1.76 18.07
N ASN A 222 9.57 2.14 18.96
CA ASN A 222 9.65 1.61 20.31
C ASN A 222 8.38 1.92 21.10
N ALA A 223 7.80 3.11 20.92
CA ALA A 223 6.53 3.46 21.55
C ALA A 223 5.37 2.62 20.99
N LEU A 224 5.30 2.38 19.68
CA LEU A 224 4.29 1.50 19.09
C LEU A 224 4.43 0.05 19.58
N GLU A 225 5.67 -0.48 19.62
CA GLU A 225 5.96 -1.83 20.11
C GLU A 225 5.56 -1.97 21.58
N LYS A 226 6.02 -1.05 22.45
CA LYS A 226 5.72 -1.05 23.88
C LYS A 226 4.22 -1.00 24.17
N ASN A 227 3.46 -0.31 23.33
CA ASN A 227 2.01 -0.21 23.46
C ASN A 227 1.25 -1.32 22.72
N GLY A 228 1.92 -2.31 22.11
CA GLY A 228 1.24 -3.39 21.38
C GLY A 228 0.49 -2.92 20.12
N ALA A 229 0.89 -1.78 19.55
CA ALA A 229 0.27 -1.18 18.37
C ALA A 229 0.95 -1.60 17.05
N LEU A 230 1.87 -2.57 17.10
CA LEU A 230 2.46 -3.23 15.94
C LEU A 230 1.69 -4.51 15.62
N SER A 231 1.56 -4.82 14.33
CA SER A 231 0.99 -6.07 13.87
C SER A 231 1.94 -6.75 12.89
N LEU A 232 1.97 -8.09 12.91
CA LEU A 232 2.87 -8.85 12.05
C LEU A 232 2.54 -8.61 10.59
N ASN A 233 3.59 -8.34 9.80
CA ASN A 233 3.50 -8.12 8.38
C ASN A 233 3.80 -9.40 7.57
N ASN A 234 3.24 -10.53 7.98
CA ASN A 234 3.56 -11.86 7.44
C ASN A 234 2.41 -12.50 6.65
N ALA A 235 1.46 -11.67 6.21
CA ALA A 235 0.37 -12.01 5.29
C ALA A 235 0.62 -11.37 3.90
N ASN A 236 -0.40 -10.92 3.17
CA ASN A 236 -0.29 -10.36 1.81
C ASN A 236 0.35 -8.96 1.75
N HIS A 237 1.54 -8.79 2.29
CA HIS A 237 2.11 -7.45 2.44
C HIS A 237 3.61 -7.48 2.16
N PHE A 238 4.01 -7.18 0.91
CA PHE A 238 5.37 -6.77 0.45
C PHE A 238 5.71 -7.42 -0.90
N SER A 239 6.46 -6.73 -1.79
CA SER A 239 6.93 -7.34 -3.06
C SER A 239 7.99 -6.51 -3.87
N TYR A 240 8.65 -7.12 -4.90
CA TYR A 240 9.73 -6.60 -5.83
C TYR A 240 9.30 -5.96 -7.18
N LYS A 241 10.05 -4.94 -7.67
CA LYS A 241 9.55 -3.86 -8.57
C LYS A 241 10.09 -3.87 -10.04
N PRO A 242 9.33 -4.35 -11.04
CA PRO A 242 9.58 -4.04 -12.45
C PRO A 242 8.96 -2.69 -12.86
N ASN A 243 9.33 -2.19 -14.05
CA ASN A 243 8.97 -0.86 -14.53
C ASN A 243 7.50 -0.76 -14.98
N PRO A 244 6.68 0.10 -14.35
CA PRO A 244 5.25 0.22 -14.68
C PRO A 244 4.90 1.03 -15.92
N ALA A 245 5.86 1.73 -16.51
CA ALA A 245 5.64 2.54 -17.71
C ALA A 245 5.03 1.72 -18.87
N VAL A 246 5.22 0.39 -18.88
CA VAL A 246 4.67 -0.51 -19.90
C VAL A 246 3.15 -0.57 -19.88
N ILE A 247 2.49 -0.34 -18.75
CA ILE A 247 1.02 -0.33 -18.63
C ILE A 247 0.44 1.02 -19.08
N ALA A 248 1.12 2.10 -18.74
CA ALA A 248 0.74 3.46 -19.09
C ALA A 248 1.11 3.86 -20.53
N ALA A 249 1.73 2.94 -21.28
CA ALA A 249 2.17 3.14 -22.66
C ALA A 249 1.01 3.55 -23.59
N GLU A 250 1.34 4.36 -24.60
CA GLU A 250 0.37 4.88 -25.57
C GLU A 250 -0.34 3.77 -26.34
N GLN A 251 0.42 2.75 -26.73
CA GLN A 251 -0.08 1.52 -27.33
C GLN A 251 0.21 0.36 -26.37
N TRP A 252 -0.82 -0.44 -26.09
CA TRP A 252 -0.67 -1.66 -25.33
C TRP A 252 -0.03 -2.73 -26.23
N ASP A 253 1.17 -3.19 -25.85
CA ASP A 253 1.92 -4.21 -26.57
C ASP A 253 2.12 -5.44 -25.66
N PRO A 254 1.22 -6.44 -25.75
CA PRO A 254 1.31 -7.64 -24.93
C PRO A 254 2.55 -8.49 -25.24
N ASP A 255 3.09 -8.41 -26.47
CA ASP A 255 4.28 -9.17 -26.88
C ASP A 255 5.55 -8.56 -26.26
N PHE A 256 5.63 -7.22 -26.21
CA PHE A 256 6.71 -6.52 -25.51
C PHE A 256 6.69 -6.84 -24.00
N VAL A 257 5.52 -6.78 -23.37
CA VAL A 257 5.35 -7.16 -21.95
C VAL A 257 5.80 -8.60 -21.72
N ARG A 258 5.34 -9.54 -22.56
CA ARG A 258 5.72 -10.96 -22.48
C ARG A 258 7.23 -11.13 -22.62
N LYS A 259 7.86 -10.45 -23.59
CA LYS A 259 9.31 -10.50 -23.82
C LYS A 259 10.09 -9.98 -22.61
N ASN A 260 9.67 -8.86 -22.02
CA ASN A 260 10.35 -8.24 -20.89
C ASN A 260 10.28 -9.11 -19.61
N ILE A 261 9.09 -9.67 -19.33
CA ILE A 261 8.89 -10.62 -18.23
C ILE A 261 9.74 -11.87 -18.47
N ARG A 262 9.69 -12.46 -19.67
CA ARG A 262 10.49 -13.65 -20.01
C ARG A 262 11.99 -13.41 -19.87
N ASP A 263 12.51 -12.32 -20.41
CA ASP A 263 13.94 -11.98 -20.30
C ASP A 263 14.38 -11.87 -18.84
N THR A 264 13.54 -11.28 -17.99
CA THR A 264 13.78 -11.22 -16.53
C THR A 264 13.78 -12.61 -15.91
N LEU A 265 12.79 -13.45 -16.21
CA LEU A 265 12.68 -14.81 -15.70
C LEU A 265 13.82 -15.73 -16.18
N GLU A 266 14.29 -15.57 -17.42
CA GLU A 266 15.44 -16.30 -17.95
C GLU A 266 16.73 -15.90 -17.24
N LYS A 267 16.97 -14.61 -17.03
CA LYS A 267 18.15 -14.09 -16.33
C LYS A 267 18.21 -14.47 -14.85
N THR A 268 17.06 -14.76 -14.25
CA THR A 268 16.93 -15.10 -12.83
C THR A 268 16.67 -16.60 -12.60
N ARG A 269 16.83 -17.43 -13.63
CA ARG A 269 16.59 -18.88 -13.54
C ARG A 269 17.38 -19.51 -12.37
N GLY A 270 16.66 -20.20 -11.49
CA GLY A 270 17.21 -20.82 -10.27
C GLY A 270 17.01 -19.99 -9.00
N CYS A 271 16.62 -18.72 -9.12
CA CYS A 271 16.20 -17.89 -8.00
C CYS A 271 14.72 -18.10 -7.65
N VAL A 272 14.33 -17.67 -6.45
CA VAL A 272 12.93 -17.57 -6.00
C VAL A 272 12.46 -16.15 -6.27
N ILE A 273 11.52 -15.97 -7.21
CA ILE A 273 11.27 -14.67 -7.87
C ILE A 273 9.85 -14.17 -7.63
N GLU A 274 9.80 -12.92 -7.15
CA GLU A 274 8.69 -11.97 -7.13
C GLU A 274 8.44 -11.26 -8.47
N LEU A 275 7.22 -11.11 -9.00
CA LEU A 275 6.89 -10.11 -10.03
C LEU A 275 5.70 -9.25 -9.59
N ILE A 276 5.92 -7.97 -9.24
CA ILE A 276 4.82 -7.00 -9.06
C ILE A 276 4.57 -6.17 -10.31
N MET A 277 3.42 -5.55 -10.44
CA MET A 277 3.25 -4.30 -11.17
C MET A 277 2.76 -3.20 -10.21
N LYS A 278 3.51 -2.11 -10.00
CA LYS A 278 3.22 -1.06 -8.99
C LYS A 278 3.46 0.35 -9.55
N ASP A 279 3.17 1.44 -8.84
CA ASP A 279 3.19 2.82 -9.35
C ASP A 279 2.34 3.03 -10.63
N THR A 280 1.24 2.28 -10.76
CA THR A 280 0.31 2.41 -11.89
C THR A 280 -0.65 3.56 -11.61
N HIS A 281 -0.28 4.80 -11.96
CA HIS A 281 -1.11 5.98 -11.70
C HIS A 281 -2.30 6.15 -12.65
N THR A 282 -2.31 5.42 -13.78
CA THR A 282 -3.41 5.40 -14.75
C THR A 282 -3.33 4.12 -15.60
N CYS A 283 -4.49 3.57 -15.99
CA CYS A 283 -4.58 2.55 -17.04
C CYS A 283 -5.20 3.12 -18.33
N ARG A 284 -5.22 4.46 -18.46
CA ARG A 284 -5.83 5.22 -19.55
C ARG A 284 -7.30 4.85 -19.79
N ASN A 285 -8.05 4.62 -18.71
CA ASN A 285 -9.44 4.16 -18.73
C ASN A 285 -9.63 2.82 -19.48
N GLN A 286 -8.58 2.00 -19.54
CA GLN A 286 -8.60 0.67 -20.17
C GLN A 286 -8.26 -0.41 -19.12
N PRO A 287 -9.18 -0.66 -18.16
CA PRO A 287 -8.92 -1.55 -17.02
C PRO A 287 -8.56 -2.99 -17.42
N HIS A 288 -9.01 -3.46 -18.59
CA HIS A 288 -8.70 -4.79 -19.12
C HIS A 288 -7.19 -5.03 -19.31
N ARG A 289 -6.38 -3.97 -19.46
CA ARG A 289 -4.92 -4.09 -19.58
C ARG A 289 -4.27 -4.68 -18.32
N LEU A 290 -4.83 -4.37 -17.14
CA LEU A 290 -4.30 -4.84 -15.87
C LEU A 290 -4.51 -6.36 -15.73
N SER A 291 -5.72 -6.85 -16.01
CA SER A 291 -6.03 -8.28 -15.96
C SER A 291 -5.32 -9.06 -17.07
N GLU A 292 -5.16 -8.47 -18.25
CA GLU A 292 -4.37 -9.08 -19.32
C GLU A 292 -2.89 -9.18 -18.96
N TRP A 293 -2.31 -8.14 -18.35
CA TRP A 293 -0.94 -8.18 -17.84
C TRP A 293 -0.74 -9.34 -16.86
N VAL A 294 -1.66 -9.48 -15.88
CA VAL A 294 -1.61 -10.58 -14.91
C VAL A 294 -1.68 -11.93 -15.60
N ARG A 295 -2.61 -12.10 -16.55
CA ARG A 295 -2.74 -13.35 -17.32
C ARG A 295 -1.44 -13.70 -18.05
N ILE A 296 -0.85 -12.75 -18.77
CA ILE A 296 0.41 -12.94 -19.51
C ILE A 296 1.54 -13.31 -18.54
N ALA A 297 1.65 -12.58 -17.43
CA ALA A 297 2.68 -12.83 -16.42
C ALA A 297 2.55 -14.24 -15.81
N LYS A 298 1.32 -14.69 -15.50
CA LYS A 298 1.05 -16.04 -14.99
C LYS A 298 1.36 -17.13 -16.02
N GLU A 299 0.94 -16.94 -17.27
CA GLU A 299 1.24 -17.88 -18.38
C GLU A 299 2.74 -18.05 -18.61
N GLU A 300 3.53 -16.98 -18.49
CA GLU A 300 4.98 -17.09 -18.56
C GLU A 300 5.54 -17.76 -17.30
N ALA A 301 5.15 -17.33 -16.11
CA ALA A 301 5.61 -17.89 -14.84
C ALA A 301 5.39 -19.41 -14.73
N GLU A 302 4.26 -19.92 -15.22
CA GLU A 302 3.94 -21.36 -15.25
C GLU A 302 4.94 -22.20 -16.05
N LYS A 303 5.68 -21.59 -17.00
CA LYS A 303 6.71 -22.27 -17.80
C LYS A 303 8.04 -22.44 -17.06
N PHE A 304 8.19 -21.82 -15.87
CA PHE A 304 9.44 -21.77 -15.10
C PHE A 304 9.41 -22.58 -13.79
N THR A 305 8.50 -23.54 -13.65
CA THR A 305 8.50 -24.52 -12.54
C THR A 305 9.73 -25.42 -12.51
#